data_AF-A0A4Y9TAR2-F1
#
_entry.id   AF-A0A4Y9TAR2-F1
#
_cell.length_a   1.000
_cell.length_b   1.000
_cell.length_c   1.000
_cell.angle_alpha   90.00
_cell.angle_beta   90.00
_cell.angle_gamma   90.00
#
_symmetry.space_group_name_H-M   'P 1'
#
loop_
_entity.id
_entity.type
_entity.pdbx_description
1 polymer ?
#
loop_
_entity_poly.entity_id
_entity_poly.type
_entity_poly.pdbx_seq_one_letter_code
_entity_poly.pdbx_strand_id
1 'polypeptide(L)' 'MSKGEELFTGVVPILVELDGDVNGHKFSVSGEGEGDATYGKLTLKFICTTGKLPVPWPTLVTTLTYGVQCFSRYPDHM' A
#
# COMPACT_ATOMS: atom_id res chain seq x y z
N MET A 1 21.88 -8.59 -1.53
CA MET A 1 21.20 -8.19 -0.29
C MET A 1 21.75 -6.88 0.22
N SER A 2 20.89 -5.96 0.65
CA SER A 2 21.26 -4.62 1.15
C SER A 2 20.94 -4.52 2.64
N LYS A 3 21.58 -3.58 3.38
CA LYS A 3 21.24 -3.35 4.79
C LYS A 3 19.75 -3.03 5.01
N GLY A 4 19.07 -2.47 4.02
CA GLY A 4 17.64 -2.16 4.11
C GLY A 4 16.74 -3.39 4.19
N GLU A 5 17.21 -4.55 3.73
CA GLU A 5 16.47 -5.81 3.80
C GLU A 5 16.20 -6.26 5.24
N GLU A 6 17.12 -5.95 6.16
CA GLU A 6 16.98 -6.24 7.60
C GLU A 6 15.73 -5.59 8.22
N LEU A 7 15.18 -4.55 7.58
CA LEU A 7 13.96 -3.88 8.02
C LEU A 7 12.67 -4.67 7.68
N PHE A 8 12.76 -5.71 6.84
CA PHE A 8 11.62 -6.42 6.26
C PHE A 8 11.62 -7.93 6.56
N THR A 9 12.45 -8.40 7.50
CA THR A 9 12.56 -9.82 7.88
C THR A 9 11.37 -10.35 8.70
N GLY A 10 10.40 -9.49 9.02
CA GLY A 10 9.20 -9.84 9.78
C GLY A 10 8.00 -9.03 9.31
N VAL A 11 6.92 -9.09 10.09
CA VAL A 11 5.71 -8.33 9.82
C VAL A 11 5.95 -6.85 10.14
N VAL A 12 5.72 -5.99 9.16
CA VAL A 12 5.88 -4.54 9.29
C VAL A 12 4.50 -3.86 9.19
N PRO A 13 4.12 -3.00 10.14
CA PRO A 13 2.90 -2.22 10.04
C PRO A 13 3.01 -1.20 8.90
N ILE A 14 1.92 -1.03 8.15
CA ILE A 14 1.82 -0.13 7.00
C ILE A 14 0.74 0.91 7.26
N LEU A 15 1.08 2.17 6.98
CA LEU A 15 0.15 3.29 6.88
C LEU A 15 0.25 3.88 5.47
N VAL A 16 -0.90 4.13 4.83
CA VAL A 16 -1.01 4.77 3.51
C VAL A 16 -1.94 5.96 3.63
N GLU A 17 -1.48 7.12 3.19
CA GLU A 17 -2.27 8.34 3.11
C GLU A 17 -2.26 8.86 1.67
N LEU A 18 -3.43 9.12 1.10
CA LEU A 18 -3.61 9.63 -0.25
C LEU A 18 -4.60 10.79 -0.25
N ASP A 19 -4.18 11.94 -0.75
CA ASP A 19 -5.05 13.04 -1.13
C ASP A 19 -5.14 13.09 -2.66
N GLY A 20 -6.37 13.05 -3.18
CA GLY A 20 -6.66 12.98 -4.61
C GLY A 20 -7.62 14.07 -5.07
N ASP A 21 -7.46 14.45 -6.34
CA ASP A 21 -8.39 15.32 -7.06
C ASP A 21 -8.55 14.76 -8.47
N VAL A 22 -9.77 14.31 -8.81
CA VAL A 22 -10.11 13.81 -10.15
C VAL A 22 -11.25 14.65 -10.69
N ASN A 23 -10.97 15.44 -11.73
CA ASN A 23 -11.91 16.40 -12.33
C ASN A 23 -12.55 17.37 -11.34
N GLY A 24 -11.81 17.85 -10.33
CA GLY A 24 -12.30 18.77 -9.29
C GLY A 24 -13.00 18.08 -8.13
N HIS A 25 -13.20 16.75 -8.18
CA HIS A 25 -13.72 15.97 -7.07
C HIS A 25 -12.57 15.59 -6.13
N LYS A 26 -12.44 16.34 -5.04
CA LYS A 26 -11.45 16.08 -3.99
C LYS A 26 -11.87 14.91 -3.11
N PHE A 27 -10.91 14.05 -2.78
CA PHE A 27 -11.12 12.94 -1.86
C PHE A 27 -9.83 12.58 -1.13
N SER A 28 -9.96 11.94 0.02
CA SER A 28 -8.82 11.39 0.77
C SER A 28 -9.08 9.92 1.13
N VAL A 29 -8.01 9.12 1.08
CA VAL A 29 -8.01 7.71 1.46
C VAL A 29 -6.92 7.47 2.50
N SER A 30 -7.31 6.91 3.65
CA SER A 30 -6.38 6.39 4.65
C SER A 30 -6.46 4.87 4.68
N GLY A 31 -5.30 4.21 4.75
CA GLY A 31 -5.16 2.77 4.74
C GLY A 31 -4.22 2.28 5.84
N GLU A 32 -4.65 1.26 6.58
CA GLU A 32 -3.84 0.62 7.62
C GLU A 32 -3.79 -0.89 7.40
N GLY A 33 -2.70 -1.51 7.85
CA GLY A 33 -2.54 -2.96 7.87
C GLY A 33 -1.09 -3.38 8.02
N GLU A 34 -0.74 -4.49 7.39
CA GLU A 34 0.57 -5.13 7.57
C GLU A 34 1.12 -5.71 6.26
N GLY A 35 2.45 -5.75 6.17
CA GLY A 35 3.18 -6.40 5.10
C GLY A 35 4.21 -7.39 5.63
N ASP A 36 4.37 -8.50 4.92
CA ASP A 36 5.37 -9.53 5.19
C ASP A 36 6.11 -9.84 3.88
N ALA A 37 7.31 -9.26 3.75
CA ALA A 37 8.12 -9.37 2.54
C ALA A 37 8.68 -10.79 2.35
N THR A 38 8.85 -11.55 3.43
CA THR A 38 9.30 -12.97 3.40
C THR A 38 8.39 -13.81 2.51
N TYR A 39 7.08 -13.53 2.53
CA TYR A 39 6.08 -14.23 1.72
C TYR A 39 5.51 -13.41 0.57
N GLY A 40 5.87 -12.13 0.45
CA GLY A 40 5.33 -11.25 -0.58
C GLY A 40 3.87 -10.89 -0.33
N LYS A 41 3.47 -10.78 0.94
CA LYS A 41 2.08 -10.66 1.37
C LYS A 41 1.77 -9.27 1.91
N LEU A 42 0.64 -8.72 1.48
CA LEU A 42 0.07 -7.47 1.98
C LEU A 42 -1.37 -7.72 2.42
N THR A 43 -1.75 -7.20 3.59
CA THR A 43 -3.14 -7.17 4.06
C THR A 43 -3.46 -5.76 4.52
N LEU A 44 -4.32 -5.05 3.79
CA LEU A 44 -4.63 -3.64 4.02
C LEU A 44 -6.13 -3.39 3.96
N LYS A 45 -6.62 -2.47 4.80
CA LYS A 45 -7.98 -1.93 4.73
C LYS A 45 -7.91 -0.44 4.43
N PHE A 46 -8.61 -0.03 3.38
CA PHE A 46 -8.70 1.37 2.96
C PHE A 46 -10.05 1.97 3.30
N ILE A 47 -10.05 3.22 3.74
CA ILE A 47 -11.24 4.02 4.06
C ILE A 47 -11.15 5.33 3.30
N CYS A 48 -12.20 5.66 2.54
CA CYS A 48 -12.35 7.01 1.99
C CYS A 48 -12.86 7.92 3.12
N THR A 49 -12.00 8.81 3.61
CA THR A 49 -12.27 9.63 4.81
C THR A 49 -13.14 10.85 4.50
N THR A 50 -13.27 11.20 3.22
CA THR A 50 -14.10 12.31 2.72
C THR A 50 -15.49 11.87 2.24
N GLY A 51 -15.93 10.66 2.57
CA GLY A 51 -17.25 10.13 2.20
C GLY A 51 -17.20 9.12 1.04
N LYS A 52 -18.07 9.27 0.03
CA LYS A 52 -18.12 8.35 -1.12
C LYS A 52 -16.94 8.62 -2.06
N LEU A 53 -16.17 7.59 -2.38
CA LEU A 53 -15.07 7.67 -3.33
C LEU A 53 -15.59 8.08 -4.73
N PRO A 54 -15.00 9.10 -5.40
CA PRO A 54 -15.47 9.59 -6.69
C PRO A 54 -15.01 8.71 -7.88
N VAL A 55 -14.14 7.74 -7.63
CA VAL A 55 -13.66 6.74 -8.60
C VAL A 55 -13.91 5.32 -8.08
N PRO A 56 -13.96 4.31 -8.96
CA PRO A 56 -14.03 2.91 -8.51
C PRO A 56 -12.75 2.50 -7.78
N TRP A 57 -12.89 1.84 -6.63
CA TRP A 57 -11.75 1.31 -5.84
C TRP A 57 -10.69 0.57 -6.68
N PRO A 58 -11.03 -0.31 -7.64
CA PRO A 58 -10.04 -1.01 -8.45
C PRO A 58 -9.04 -0.10 -9.19
N THR A 59 -9.45 1.11 -9.53
CA THR A 59 -8.57 2.08 -10.23
C THR A 59 -7.45 2.63 -9.34
N LEU A 60 -7.61 2.54 -8.01
CA LEU A 60 -6.62 3.01 -7.04
C LEU A 60 -5.74 1.91 -6.46
N VAL A 61 -6.03 0.63 -6.73
CA VAL A 61 -5.30 -0.50 -6.12
C VAL A 61 -3.80 -0.42 -6.42
N THR A 62 -3.41 -0.09 -7.65
CA THR A 62 -2.00 0.04 -8.03
C THR A 62 -1.34 1.20 -7.29
N THR A 63 -1.95 2.38 -7.25
CA THR A 63 -1.43 3.53 -6.49
C THR A 63 -1.25 3.21 -5.00
N LEU A 64 -2.23 2.51 -4.40
CA LEU A 64 -2.25 2.25 -2.96
C LEU A 64 -1.37 1.06 -2.53
N THR A 65 -1.28 0.00 -3.34
CA THR A 65 -0.64 -1.26 -2.94
C THR A 65 0.59 -1.61 -3.78
N TYR A 66 0.58 -1.29 -5.08
CA TYR A 66 1.81 -1.37 -5.87
C TYR A 66 2.72 -0.16 -5.59
N GLY A 67 2.24 0.83 -4.84
CA GLY A 67 3.07 1.88 -4.24
C GLY A 67 4.03 1.38 -3.16
N VAL A 68 3.79 0.20 -2.56
CA VAL A 68 4.65 -0.40 -1.51
C VAL A 68 5.30 -1.71 -1.96
N GLN A 69 5.86 -1.71 -3.18
CA GLN A 69 6.56 -2.85 -3.77
C GLN A 69 7.80 -3.33 -2.99
N CYS A 70 8.25 -2.61 -1.96
CA CYS A 70 9.28 -3.08 -1.03
C CYS A 70 8.87 -4.37 -0.28
N PHE A 71 7.58 -4.68 -0.20
CA PHE A 71 7.07 -5.95 0.32
C PHE A 71 7.01 -7.09 -0.70
N SER A 72 7.54 -6.90 -1.91
CA SER A 72 7.60 -8.00 -2.89
C SER A 72 8.56 -9.09 -2.41
N ARG A 73 8.20 -10.35 -2.65
CA ARG A 73 9.11 -11.47 -2.37
C ARG A 73 10.14 -11.62 -3.47
N TYR A 74 11.37 -11.23 -3.19
CA TYR A 74 12.53 -11.54 -4.03
C TYR A 74 13.15 -12.87 -3.57
N PRO A 75 13.30 -13.88 -4.46
CA PRO A 75 14.08 -15.09 -4.14
C PRO A 75 15.55 -14.75 -3.87
N ASP A 76 16.23 -15.53 -3.03
CA ASP A 76 17.63 -15.29 -2.61
C ASP A 76 18.64 -15.15 -3.75
N HIS A 77 18.33 -15.70 -4.93
CA HIS A 77 19.19 -15.66 -6.11
C HIS A 77 18.93 -14.46 -7.05
N MET A 78 17.98 -13.58 -6.70
CA MET A 78 17.72 -12.30 -7.34
C MET A 78 18.38 -11.17 -6.55
#